data_AF-A0A7W1Q3M3-F1
#
_entry.id   AF-A0A7W1Q3M3-F1
#
_cell.length_a   1.000
_cell.length_b   1.000
_cell.length_c   1.000
_cell.angle_alpha   90.00
_cell.angle_beta   90.00
_cell.angle_gamma   90.00
#
_symmetry.space_group_name_H-M   'P 1'
#
loop_
_entity.id
_entity.type
_entity.pdbx_description
1 polymer ?
#
loop_
_entity_poly.entity_id
_entity_poly.type
_entity_poly.pdbx_seq_one_letter_code
_entity_poly.pdbx_strand_id
1 'polypeptide(L)'
;PLLDWRATLRQQARIRRIPPALTELTTGITHRRIGIDFDRFDLARRPPAVRPPTLMIHSTGDTAVPVGPTRALAAVAPAMGWPMTYFEVAEAEHIAAWNADPVAYEDAVTRFLRAVLDP
;
A
#
# COMPACT_ATOMS: atom_id res chain seq x y z
N PRO A 1 -1.63 -1.72 -2.34
CA PRO A 1 -0.98 -0.51 -2.93
C PRO A 1 0.47 -0.35 -2.47
N LEU A 2 1.36 0.15 -3.33
CA LEU A 2 2.76 0.36 -3.01
C LEU A 2 2.98 1.68 -2.25
N LEU A 3 3.21 1.59 -0.94
CA LEU A 3 3.40 2.75 -0.05
C LEU A 3 4.81 2.84 0.55
N ASP A 4 5.58 1.75 0.53
CA ASP A 4 6.95 1.73 1.01
C ASP A 4 7.78 0.81 0.11
N TRP A 5 8.61 1.43 -0.73
CA TRP A 5 9.51 0.72 -1.63
C TRP A 5 10.53 -0.15 -0.89
N ARG A 6 11.02 0.29 0.28
CA ARG A 6 11.99 -0.49 1.07
C ARG A 6 11.33 -1.73 1.67
N ALA A 7 10.09 -1.61 2.16
CA ALA A 7 9.32 -2.76 2.63
C ALA A 7 9.08 -3.77 1.49
N THR A 8 8.70 -3.29 0.31
CA THR A 8 8.50 -4.11 -0.90
C THR A 8 9.79 -4.81 -1.33
N LEU A 9 10.90 -4.08 -1.47
CA LEU A 9 12.19 -4.67 -1.86
C LEU A 9 12.67 -5.71 -0.84
N ARG A 10 12.48 -5.48 0.46
CA ARG A 10 12.81 -6.47 1.50
C ARG A 10 11.95 -7.74 1.41
N GLN A 11 10.65 -7.61 1.14
CA GLN A 11 9.77 -8.76 0.92
C GLN A 11 10.20 -9.55 -0.31
N GLN A 12 10.46 -8.85 -1.40
CA GLN A 12 10.93 -9.45 -2.66
C GLN A 12 12.28 -10.14 -2.51
N ALA A 13 13.22 -9.56 -1.76
CA ALA A 13 14.49 -10.18 -1.42
C ALA A 13 14.30 -11.45 -0.57
N ARG A 14 13.41 -11.43 0.42
CA ARG A 14 13.09 -12.58 1.27
C ARG A 14 12.49 -13.74 0.46
N ILE A 15 11.52 -13.46 -0.41
CA ILE A 15 10.89 -14.45 -1.29
C ILE A 15 11.94 -15.09 -2.21
N ARG A 16 12.85 -14.28 -2.76
CA ARG A 16 13.95 -14.74 -3.62
C ARG A 16 15.19 -15.25 -2.88
N ARG A 17 15.15 -15.35 -1.54
CA ARG A 17 16.25 -15.80 -0.67
C ARG A 17 17.56 -15.02 -0.88
N ILE A 18 17.46 -13.72 -1.18
CA ILE A 18 18.60 -12.83 -1.34
C ILE A 18 19.11 -12.39 0.05
N PRO A 19 20.42 -12.51 0.35
CA PRO A 19 20.99 -12.04 1.61
C PRO A 19 20.71 -10.54 1.88
N PRO A 20 20.42 -10.14 3.13
CA PRO A 20 20.12 -8.74 3.48
C PRO A 20 21.20 -7.75 3.06
N ALA A 21 22.48 -8.10 3.21
CA ALA A 21 23.61 -7.24 2.82
C ALA A 21 23.61 -6.88 1.32
N LEU A 22 23.20 -7.80 0.46
CA LEU A 22 23.06 -7.54 -0.98
C LEU A 22 21.81 -6.71 -1.30
N THR A 23 20.77 -6.82 -0.46
CA THR A 23 19.53 -6.05 -0.63
C THR A 23 19.76 -4.56 -0.38
N GLU A 24 20.55 -4.19 0.62
CA GLU A 24 20.86 -2.77 0.91
C GLU A 24 21.70 -2.14 -0.21
N LEU A 25 22.74 -2.85 -0.67
CA LEU A 25 23.58 -2.40 -1.78
C LEU A 25 22.77 -2.22 -3.07
N THR A 26 21.94 -3.22 -3.42
CA THR A 26 21.10 -3.16 -4.63
C THR A 26 20.01 -2.11 -4.52
N THR A 27 19.44 -1.87 -3.34
CA THR A 27 18.48 -0.79 -3.11
C THR A 27 19.12 0.57 -3.35
N GLY A 28 20.35 0.80 -2.86
CA GLY A 28 21.08 2.05 -3.09
C GLY A 28 21.45 2.28 -4.56
N ILE A 29 21.89 1.24 -5.27
CA ILE A 29 22.18 1.31 -6.72
C ILE A 29 20.90 1.56 -7.51
N THR A 30 19.82 0.87 -7.16
CA THR A 30 18.52 1.00 -7.82
C THR A 30 17.97 2.41 -7.65
N HIS A 31 17.97 2.94 -6.41
CA HIS A 31 17.62 4.33 -6.11
C HIS A 31 18.36 5.33 -7.02
N ARG A 32 19.68 5.16 -7.15
CA ARG A 32 20.53 6.02 -7.98
C ARG A 32 20.27 5.86 -9.49
N ARG A 33 19.93 4.67 -9.96
CA ARG A 33 19.71 4.38 -11.38
C ARG A 33 18.31 4.74 -11.88
N ILE A 34 17.27 4.54 -11.07
CA ILE A 34 15.88 4.80 -11.48
C ILE A 34 15.41 6.23 -11.16
N GLY A 35 16.18 6.98 -10.35
CA GLY A 35 15.89 8.37 -10.01
C GLY A 35 14.64 8.56 -9.15
N ILE A 36 14.17 7.51 -8.47
CA ILE A 36 12.99 7.53 -7.60
C ILE A 36 13.45 7.75 -6.16
N ASP A 37 13.11 8.89 -5.57
CA ASP A 37 13.27 9.12 -4.13
C ASP A 37 12.23 8.30 -3.36
N PHE A 38 12.68 7.17 -2.80
CA PHE A 38 11.83 6.25 -2.06
C PHE A 38 11.24 6.86 -0.79
N ASP A 39 11.92 7.83 -0.18
CA ASP A 39 11.47 8.44 1.07
C ASP A 39 10.33 9.45 0.80
N ARG A 40 10.13 9.85 -0.46
CA ARG A 40 8.97 10.65 -0.89
C ARG A 40 7.66 9.85 -0.90
N PHE A 41 7.73 8.51 -0.95
CA PHE A 41 6.55 7.65 -1.00
C PHE A 41 6.05 7.19 0.37
N ASP A 42 6.79 7.46 1.45
CA ASP A 42 6.31 7.22 2.81
C ASP A 42 5.22 8.24 3.17
N LEU A 43 3.99 7.96 2.74
CA LEU A 43 2.84 8.85 2.93
C LEU A 43 2.46 9.01 4.40
N ALA A 44 2.92 8.11 5.29
CA ALA A 44 2.69 8.24 6.72
C ALA A 44 3.60 9.31 7.33
N ARG A 45 4.83 9.47 6.83
CA ARG A 45 5.76 10.54 7.25
C ARG A 45 5.62 11.81 6.44
N ARG A 46 5.24 11.71 5.17
CA ARG A 46 5.14 12.81 4.21
C ARG A 46 3.78 12.77 3.52
N PRO A 47 2.67 13.07 4.24
CA PRO A 47 1.35 13.06 3.64
C PRO A 47 1.25 14.11 2.53
N PRO A 48 0.43 13.87 1.49
CA PRO A 48 0.19 14.86 0.45
C PRO A 48 -0.48 16.12 1.02
N ALA A 49 -0.30 17.24 0.30
CA ALA A 49 -0.93 18.52 0.66
C ALA A 49 -2.47 18.44 0.57
N VAL A 50 -2.98 17.75 -0.44
CA VAL A 50 -4.41 17.47 -0.62
C VAL A 50 -4.71 16.05 -0.14
N ARG A 51 -5.71 15.89 0.71
CA ARG A 51 -6.08 14.62 1.36
C ARG A 51 -7.55 14.32 1.08
N PRO A 52 -7.89 13.93 -0.16
CA PRO A 52 -9.28 13.64 -0.50
C PRO A 52 -9.75 12.38 0.23
N PRO A 53 -11.07 12.17 0.38
CA PRO A 53 -11.62 10.88 0.74
C PRO A 53 -10.95 9.77 -0.07
N THR A 54 -10.42 8.75 0.60
CA THR A 54 -9.61 7.70 -0.04
C THR A 54 -10.04 6.33 0.44
N LEU A 55 -10.37 5.42 -0.49
CA LEU A 55 -10.53 4.00 -0.21
C LEU A 55 -9.20 3.28 -0.48
N MET A 56 -8.67 2.61 0.54
CA MET A 56 -7.52 1.72 0.43
C MET A 56 -7.98 0.27 0.45
N ILE A 57 -7.65 -0.48 -0.61
CA ILE A 57 -7.90 -1.92 -0.71
C ILE A 57 -6.55 -2.64 -0.77
N HIS A 58 -6.32 -3.60 0.12
CA HIS A 58 -5.08 -4.39 0.14
C HIS A 58 -5.36 -5.78 0.70
N SER A 59 -4.69 -6.80 0.16
CA SER A 59 -4.79 -8.15 0.71
C SER A 59 -3.63 -8.53 1.63
N THR A 60 -3.91 -9.40 2.60
CA THR A 60 -2.90 -10.07 3.43
C THR A 60 -2.08 -11.11 2.67
N GLY A 61 -2.60 -11.64 1.56
CA GLY A 61 -1.92 -12.62 0.71
C GLY A 61 -1.00 -12.02 -0.35
N ASP A 62 -0.90 -10.69 -0.42
CA ASP A 62 -0.10 -9.99 -1.44
C ASP A 62 1.40 -10.27 -1.25
N THR A 63 1.98 -11.07 -2.14
CA THR A 63 3.41 -11.39 -2.08
C THR A 63 4.25 -10.37 -2.84
N ALA A 64 3.65 -9.54 -3.69
CA ALA A 64 4.33 -8.47 -4.39
C ALA A 64 4.64 -7.30 -3.43
N VAL A 65 3.62 -6.83 -2.71
CA VAL A 65 3.68 -5.66 -1.83
C VAL A 65 3.16 -6.01 -0.43
N PRO A 66 3.93 -5.75 0.64
CA PRO A 66 3.45 -6.05 1.99
C PRO A 66 2.26 -5.17 2.40
N VAL A 67 1.29 -5.77 3.10
CA VAL A 67 0.12 -5.06 3.64
C VAL A 67 0.44 -4.07 4.77
N GLY A 68 1.56 -4.29 5.49
CA GLY A 68 1.95 -3.53 6.68
C GLY A 68 1.95 -2.00 6.51
N PRO A 69 2.63 -1.46 5.48
CA PRO A 69 2.59 -0.02 5.17
C PRO A 69 1.18 0.55 4.96
N THR A 70 0.26 -0.21 4.37
CA THR A 70 -1.14 0.22 4.22
C THR A 70 -1.86 0.28 5.56
N ARG A 71 -1.69 -0.72 6.42
CA ARG A 71 -2.23 -0.69 7.79
C ARG A 71 -1.70 0.51 8.58
N ALA A 72 -0.39 0.76 8.50
CA ALA A 72 0.23 1.88 9.18
C ALA A 72 -0.33 3.22 8.72
N LEU A 73 -0.43 3.44 7.40
CA LEU A 73 -1.01 4.67 6.84
C LEU A 73 -2.47 4.84 7.24
N ALA A 74 -3.29 3.78 7.16
CA ALA A 74 -4.69 3.83 7.57
C ALA A 74 -4.86 4.18 9.05
N ALA A 75 -3.97 3.69 9.93
CA ALA A 75 -4.00 4.00 11.35
C ALA A 75 -3.65 5.46 11.66
N VAL A 76 -2.72 6.07 10.93
CA VAL A 76 -2.30 7.46 11.18
C VAL A 76 -3.11 8.50 10.37
N ALA A 77 -3.82 8.08 9.32
CA ALA A 77 -4.59 8.96 8.44
C ALA A 77 -5.57 9.90 9.18
N PRO A 78 -6.36 9.45 10.17
CA PRO A 78 -7.25 10.33 10.92
C PRO A 78 -6.51 11.47 11.64
N ALA A 79 -5.35 11.19 12.23
CA ALA A 79 -4.53 12.19 12.92
C ALA A 79 -3.94 13.24 11.95
N MET A 80 -3.84 12.92 10.67
CA MET A 80 -3.40 13.84 9.61
C MET A 80 -4.56 14.59 8.93
N GLY A 81 -5.79 14.39 9.40
CA GLY A 81 -6.99 14.92 8.75
C GLY A 81 -7.21 14.34 7.35
N TRP A 82 -6.79 13.10 7.12
CA TRP A 82 -7.02 12.38 5.87
C TRP A 82 -8.21 11.42 6.04
N PRO A 83 -9.39 11.72 5.46
CA PRO A 83 -10.53 10.81 5.49
C PRO A 83 -10.21 9.57 4.66
N MET A 84 -10.01 8.44 5.34
CA MET A 84 -9.54 7.22 4.72
C MET A 84 -10.36 6.02 5.19
N THR A 85 -10.87 5.25 4.23
CA THR A 85 -11.55 3.98 4.47
C THR A 85 -10.59 2.85 4.09
N TYR A 86 -10.40 1.89 4.98
CA TYR A 86 -9.56 0.73 4.71
C TYR A 86 -10.40 -0.55 4.58
N PHE A 87 -10.19 -1.27 3.49
CA PHE A 87 -10.78 -2.58 3.22
C PHE A 87 -9.66 -3.60 3.01
N GLU A 88 -9.55 -4.55 3.92
CA GLU A 88 -8.54 -5.61 3.86
C GLU A 88 -9.17 -6.90 3.36
N VAL A 89 -8.54 -7.53 2.36
CA VAL A 89 -8.98 -8.82 1.79
C VAL A 89 -8.10 -9.94 2.32
N ALA A 90 -8.69 -11.04 2.77
CA ALA A 90 -7.92 -12.20 3.20
C ALA A 90 -7.34 -12.96 1.99
N GLU A 91 -6.05 -13.31 2.07
CA GLU A 91 -5.43 -14.37 1.25
C GLU A 91 -5.52 -14.25 -0.28
N ALA A 92 -5.70 -13.03 -0.82
CA ALA A 92 -5.64 -12.75 -2.24
C ALA A 92 -4.23 -12.28 -2.65
N GLU A 93 -3.75 -12.72 -3.81
CA GLU A 93 -2.51 -12.16 -4.37
C GLU A 93 -2.67 -10.69 -4.80
N HIS A 94 -1.55 -10.06 -5.12
CA HIS A 94 -1.46 -8.75 -5.73
C HIS A 94 -2.48 -8.63 -6.86
N ILE A 95 -3.20 -7.52 -6.89
CA ILE A 95 -4.28 -7.20 -7.84
C ILE A 95 -5.45 -8.20 -7.90
N ALA A 96 -5.51 -9.21 -7.03
CA ALA A 96 -6.53 -10.26 -7.07
C ALA A 96 -7.68 -10.06 -6.06
N ALA A 97 -7.78 -8.89 -5.43
CA ALA A 97 -8.81 -8.60 -4.42
C ALA A 97 -10.25 -8.80 -4.95
N TRP A 98 -10.52 -8.35 -6.18
CA TRP A 98 -11.81 -8.59 -6.83
C TRP A 98 -12.00 -10.06 -7.21
N ASN A 99 -10.94 -10.77 -7.63
CA ASN A 99 -11.03 -12.19 -7.96
C ASN A 99 -11.34 -13.07 -6.74
N ALA A 100 -10.88 -12.67 -5.55
CA ALA A 100 -11.11 -13.41 -4.31
C ALA A 100 -12.56 -13.28 -3.82
N ASP A 101 -13.12 -12.07 -3.86
CA ASP A 101 -14.52 -11.81 -3.50
C ASP A 101 -15.05 -10.59 -4.27
N PRO A 102 -15.66 -10.80 -5.45
CA PRO A 102 -16.21 -9.71 -6.26
C PRO A 102 -17.29 -8.92 -5.52
N VAL A 103 -18.14 -9.61 -4.75
CA VAL A 103 -19.30 -9.00 -4.09
C VAL A 103 -18.84 -8.07 -2.98
N ALA A 104 -17.94 -8.52 -2.10
CA ALA A 104 -17.41 -7.69 -1.03
C ALA A 104 -16.59 -6.50 -1.57
N TYR A 105 -15.82 -6.73 -2.64
CA TYR A 105 -15.08 -5.66 -3.31
C TYR A 105 -16.01 -4.58 -3.88
N GLU A 106 -17.03 -4.97 -4.63
CA GLU A 106 -17.98 -4.06 -5.26
C GLU A 106 -18.82 -3.30 -4.22
N ASP A 107 -19.21 -3.95 -3.12
CA ASP A 107 -19.89 -3.29 -2.00
C ASP A 107 -18.98 -2.24 -1.33
N ALA A 108 -17.72 -2.58 -1.06
CA ALA A 108 -16.76 -1.65 -0.47
C ALA A 108 -16.56 -0.40 -1.35
N VAL A 109 -16.43 -0.57 -2.67
CA VAL A 109 -16.31 0.52 -3.63
C VAL A 109 -17.60 1.34 -3.68
N THR A 110 -18.75 0.69 -3.82
CA THR A 110 -20.05 1.38 -3.95
C THR A 110 -20.38 2.18 -2.70
N ARG A 111 -20.18 1.60 -1.51
CA ARG A 111 -20.40 2.27 -0.23
C ARG A 111 -19.50 3.48 -0.06
N PHE A 112 -18.23 3.36 -0.45
CA PHE A 112 -17.31 4.50 -0.44
C PHE A 112 -17.76 5.60 -1.40
N LEU A 113 -18.13 5.26 -2.64
CA LEU A 113 -18.59 6.24 -3.62
C LEU A 113 -19.86 6.96 -3.16
N ARG A 114 -20.84 6.25 -2.63
CA ARG A 114 -22.07 6.85 -2.05
C ARG A 114 -21.72 7.84 -0.94
N ALA A 115 -20.86 7.46 -0.01
CA ALA A 115 -20.46 8.32 1.10
C ALA A 115 -19.70 9.59 0.67
N VAL A 116 -19.12 9.61 -0.53
CA VAL A 116 -18.36 10.75 -1.05
C VAL A 116 -19.17 11.60 -2.04
N LEU A 117 -20.08 11.00 -2.80
CA LEU A 117 -20.85 11.67 -3.85
C LEU A 117 -22.21 12.19 -3.37
N ASP A 118 -22.84 11.50 -2.41
CA ASP A 118 -24.12 11.89 -1.80
C ASP A 118 -23.90 12.16 -0.29
N PRO A 119 -23.17 13.23 0.07
CA PRO A 119 -22.75 13.50 1.45
C PRO A 119 -23.90 13.89 2.39
#